data_AF-A0A372NQK8-F1
#
_entry.id   AF-A0A372NQK8-F1
#
_cell.length_a   1.000
_cell.length_b   1.000
_cell.length_c   1.000
_cell.angle_alpha   90.00
_cell.angle_beta   90.00
_cell.angle_gamma   90.00
#
_symmetry.space_group_name_H-M   'P 1'
#
loop_
_entity.id
_entity.type
_entity.pdbx_description
1 polymer ?
#
loop_
_entity_poly.entity_id
_entity_poly.type
_entity_poly.pdbx_seq_one_letter_code
_entity_poly.pdbx_strand_id
1 'polypeptide(L)'
;MLNFKIFISSRNNDPITIDTVPGESLTEIRRKLKAKLESELFMGKPIFEVKINEDFAADASKDSYQTCLDEIKDSDFTIVLYNGYAGWAPPAIEVGICHAEMEQALAVSQNKTAVIDIREFALVNSVEADEIKRNKAFEDYLLKMNRFGNPVKLMAGHRSSADFEEELYQTVLSTLSRHFETRIKLSNQYFSVESNNKVSLDWKKLKYSDRDKAITRILKKLISNSVYFPDVTRPVFSIPDNMSREDAKAFAGRPFLNDPILYDAGKTGPIHFVGVFGTATETQVKNVIGYTDVSVVVSDFGLYVWEQTTHIQMVFLTKCRTEEAINMQFLAFNNWIISSEEYENLLKRAEARTMILAAVNAAKALL
;
A
#
# COMPACT_ATOMS: atom_id res chain seq x y z
N MET A 1 2.60 -16.73 22.83
CA MET A 1 3.41 -16.07 21.80
C MET A 1 2.61 -16.21 20.53
N LEU A 2 2.28 -15.11 19.84
CA LEU A 2 1.73 -15.25 18.49
C LEU A 2 2.88 -15.64 17.57
N ASN A 3 2.72 -16.74 16.84
CA ASN A 3 3.63 -17.09 15.76
C ASN A 3 3.39 -16.10 14.61
N PHE A 4 4.45 -15.67 13.93
CA PHE A 4 4.34 -14.79 12.77
C PHE A 4 3.77 -15.58 11.60
N LYS A 5 2.54 -15.25 11.19
CA LYS A 5 1.78 -16.03 10.21
C LYS A 5 2.16 -15.63 8.79
N ILE A 6 2.66 -16.59 8.01
CA ILE A 6 3.09 -16.39 6.63
C ILE A 6 2.18 -17.19 5.70
N PHE A 7 1.59 -16.52 4.71
CA PHE A 7 0.89 -17.19 3.62
C PHE A 7 1.80 -17.31 2.41
N ILE A 8 1.91 -18.51 1.82
CA ILE A 8 2.70 -18.74 0.60
C ILE A 8 1.77 -19.14 -0.55
N SER A 9 1.60 -18.23 -1.50
CA SER A 9 0.84 -18.44 -2.73
C SER A 9 1.75 -18.87 -3.88
N SER A 10 1.27 -19.83 -4.67
CA SER A 10 1.83 -20.24 -5.96
C SER A 10 0.79 -21.04 -6.72
N ARG A 11 0.99 -21.21 -8.04
CA ARG A 11 0.20 -22.18 -8.80
C ARG A 11 0.48 -23.61 -8.31
N ASN A 12 -0.54 -24.45 -8.29
CA ASN A 12 -0.43 -25.83 -7.84
C ASN A 12 0.15 -26.72 -8.96
N ASN A 13 0.90 -27.74 -8.58
CA ASN A 13 1.37 -28.86 -9.43
C ASN A 13 2.28 -28.51 -10.62
N ASP A 14 2.52 -27.24 -10.95
CA ASP A 14 3.48 -26.87 -12.00
C ASP A 14 4.90 -27.29 -11.59
N PRO A 15 5.65 -27.99 -12.47
CA PRO A 15 7.02 -28.38 -12.20
C PRO A 15 7.97 -27.20 -12.42
N ILE A 16 8.99 -27.13 -11.57
CA ILE A 16 10.17 -26.29 -11.81
C ILE A 16 11.14 -27.09 -12.66
N THR A 17 11.87 -26.43 -13.56
CA THR A 17 12.81 -27.03 -14.49
C THR A 17 14.17 -26.37 -14.30
N ILE A 18 15.18 -27.17 -13.98
CA ILE A 18 16.57 -26.72 -13.82
C ILE A 18 17.39 -27.31 -14.97
N ASP A 19 18.01 -26.47 -15.79
CA ASP A 19 18.77 -26.87 -16.98
C ASP A 19 18.08 -27.92 -17.84
N THR A 20 16.78 -27.71 -18.13
CA THR A 20 15.91 -28.62 -18.91
C THR A 20 15.51 -29.93 -18.22
N VAL A 21 15.97 -30.18 -16.99
CA VAL A 21 15.57 -31.33 -16.18
C VAL A 21 14.35 -30.96 -15.33
N PRO A 22 13.21 -31.66 -15.48
CA PRO A 22 12.06 -31.46 -14.62
C PRO A 22 12.42 -31.81 -13.17
N GLY A 23 12.16 -30.86 -12.28
CA GLY A 23 12.27 -30.99 -10.83
C GLY A 23 10.91 -31.28 -10.19
N GLU A 24 10.81 -30.94 -8.92
CA GLU A 24 9.58 -31.12 -8.15
C GLU A 24 8.48 -30.15 -8.58
N SER A 25 7.25 -30.41 -8.12
CA SER A 25 6.15 -29.48 -8.32
C SER A 25 6.16 -28.36 -7.28
N LEU A 26 5.57 -27.21 -7.60
CA LEU A 26 5.40 -26.10 -6.65
C LEU A 26 4.63 -26.51 -5.38
N THR A 27 3.74 -27.50 -5.46
CA THR A 27 3.07 -28.11 -4.31
C THR A 27 4.08 -28.70 -3.33
N GLU A 28 5.01 -29.52 -3.83
CA GLU A 28 6.03 -30.16 -2.99
C GLU A 28 7.05 -29.15 -2.45
N ILE A 29 7.44 -28.18 -3.28
CA ILE A 29 8.32 -27.08 -2.84
C ILE A 29 7.70 -26.26 -1.73
N ARG A 30 6.40 -25.90 -1.83
CA ARG A 30 5.71 -25.19 -0.75
C ARG A 30 5.67 -26.00 0.54
N ARG A 31 5.42 -27.31 0.47
CA ARG A 31 5.43 -28.20 1.65
C ARG A 31 6.79 -28.24 2.32
N LYS A 32 7.86 -28.38 1.55
CA LYS A 32 9.24 -28.35 2.06
C LYS A 32 9.60 -26.99 2.66
N LEU A 33 9.27 -25.91 1.95
CA LEU A 33 9.50 -24.54 2.41
C LEU A 33 8.76 -24.26 3.71
N LYS A 34 7.49 -24.67 3.82
CA LYS A 34 6.69 -24.64 5.04
C LYS A 34 7.39 -25.39 6.17
N ALA A 35 7.74 -26.65 5.98
CA ALA A 35 8.39 -27.45 7.01
C ALA A 35 9.71 -26.82 7.49
N LYS A 36 10.52 -26.28 6.57
CA LYS A 36 11.80 -25.64 6.89
C LYS A 36 11.60 -24.34 7.67
N LEU A 37 10.70 -23.47 7.23
CA LEU A 37 10.34 -22.24 7.95
C LEU A 37 9.75 -22.53 9.34
N GLU A 38 8.83 -23.49 9.45
CA GLU A 38 8.22 -23.84 10.75
C GLU A 38 9.22 -24.48 11.73
N SER A 39 10.35 -24.99 11.23
CA SER A 39 11.46 -25.46 12.06
C SER A 39 12.35 -24.34 12.60
N GLU A 40 12.25 -23.12 12.07
CA GLU A 40 13.05 -21.98 12.52
C GLU A 40 12.68 -21.57 13.95
N LEU A 41 13.72 -21.36 14.76
CA LEU A 41 13.59 -21.00 16.16
C LEU A 41 14.14 -19.60 16.42
N PHE A 42 13.36 -18.78 17.10
CA PHE A 42 13.81 -17.51 17.67
C PHE A 42 13.86 -17.62 19.18
N MET A 43 15.05 -17.48 19.77
CA MET A 43 15.29 -17.65 21.21
C MET A 43 14.76 -19.00 21.73
N GLY A 44 14.96 -20.08 20.95
CA GLY A 44 14.55 -21.44 21.30
C GLY A 44 13.04 -21.71 21.18
N LYS A 45 12.28 -20.84 20.51
CA LYS A 45 10.83 -21.01 20.29
C LYS A 45 10.49 -20.87 18.81
N PRO A 46 9.49 -21.62 18.31
CA PRO A 46 9.01 -21.45 16.94
C PRO A 46 8.62 -20.00 16.68
N ILE A 47 9.07 -19.44 15.56
CA ILE A 47 8.76 -18.06 15.16
C ILE A 47 7.69 -17.98 14.07
N PHE A 48 7.66 -18.96 13.15
CA PHE A 48 6.76 -18.93 12.00
C PHE A 48 5.60 -19.91 12.12
N GLU A 49 4.43 -19.49 11.65
CA GLU A 49 3.32 -20.36 11.30
C GLU A 49 3.06 -20.19 9.80
N VAL A 50 3.18 -21.25 9.01
CA VAL A 50 3.08 -21.12 7.55
C VAL A 50 1.79 -21.74 7.05
N LYS A 51 1.05 -20.99 6.23
CA LYS A 51 -0.16 -21.43 5.55
C LYS A 51 0.09 -21.56 4.05
N ILE A 52 -0.36 -22.67 3.49
CA ILE A 52 -0.29 -22.98 2.07
C ILE A 52 -1.67 -23.45 1.58
N ASN A 53 -1.90 -23.37 0.27
CA ASN A 53 -3.19 -23.74 -0.33
C ASN A 53 -3.58 -25.19 -0.05
N GLU A 54 -2.60 -26.07 0.16
CA GLU A 54 -2.79 -27.50 0.48
C GLU A 54 -3.34 -27.75 1.89
N ASP A 55 -3.28 -26.77 2.80
CA ASP A 55 -3.82 -26.92 4.16
C ASP A 55 -5.36 -26.86 4.19
N PHE A 56 -5.99 -26.42 3.11
CA PHE A 56 -7.44 -26.23 3.02
C PHE A 56 -8.08 -27.45 2.35
N ALA A 57 -9.00 -28.11 3.05
CA ALA A 57 -9.76 -29.21 2.48
C ALA A 57 -10.61 -28.70 1.30
N ALA A 58 -10.60 -29.45 0.19
CA ALA A 58 -11.55 -29.25 -0.92
C ALA A 58 -12.94 -29.73 -0.50
N ASP A 59 -13.54 -29.08 0.50
CA ASP A 59 -14.85 -29.45 1.00
C ASP A 59 -15.92 -28.67 0.22
N ALA A 60 -16.79 -29.39 -0.49
CA ALA A 60 -17.74 -28.87 -1.47
C ALA A 60 -18.83 -27.92 -0.90
N SER A 61 -18.69 -27.47 0.34
CA SER A 61 -19.64 -26.61 1.06
C SER A 61 -19.12 -25.21 1.40
N LYS A 62 -17.79 -24.96 1.32
CA LYS A 62 -17.18 -23.63 1.42
C LYS A 62 -16.22 -23.46 0.25
N ASP A 63 -16.39 -22.39 -0.51
CA ASP A 63 -15.54 -22.07 -1.64
C ASP A 63 -14.08 -21.97 -1.16
N SER A 64 -13.23 -22.91 -1.58
CA SER A 64 -11.82 -22.99 -1.18
C SER A 64 -11.09 -21.67 -1.47
N TYR A 65 -11.56 -20.94 -2.48
CA TYR A 65 -11.12 -19.60 -2.82
C TYR A 65 -11.36 -18.58 -1.69
N GLN A 66 -12.57 -18.52 -1.12
CA GLN A 66 -12.88 -17.58 -0.04
C GLN A 66 -12.04 -17.84 1.21
N THR A 67 -11.77 -19.12 1.49
CA THR A 67 -10.91 -19.52 2.61
C THR A 67 -9.47 -19.02 2.41
N CYS A 68 -8.91 -19.14 1.20
CA CYS A 68 -7.60 -18.57 0.88
C CYS A 68 -7.56 -17.05 1.07
N LEU A 69 -8.60 -16.32 0.63
CA LEU A 69 -8.66 -14.86 0.78
C LEU A 69 -8.73 -14.42 2.25
N ASP A 70 -9.45 -15.16 3.08
CA ASP A 70 -9.54 -14.85 4.51
C ASP A 70 -8.21 -15.15 5.22
N GLU A 71 -7.51 -16.21 4.81
CA GLU A 71 -6.17 -16.53 5.32
C GLU A 71 -5.10 -15.51 4.92
N ILE A 72 -5.20 -14.91 3.72
CA ILE A 72 -4.36 -13.79 3.31
C ILE A 72 -4.58 -12.58 4.23
N LYS A 73 -5.83 -12.26 4.57
CA LYS A 73 -6.15 -11.13 5.47
C LYS A 73 -5.64 -11.36 6.88
N ASP A 74 -5.73 -12.59 7.36
CA ASP A 74 -5.33 -12.99 8.71
C ASP A 74 -3.81 -13.21 8.85
N SER A 75 -3.08 -13.26 7.74
CA SER A 75 -1.62 -13.43 7.75
C SER A 75 -0.88 -12.13 8.05
N ASP A 76 0.26 -12.25 8.72
CA ASP A 76 1.14 -11.12 8.98
C ASP A 76 1.95 -10.74 7.74
N PHE A 77 2.26 -11.72 6.90
CA PHE A 77 3.00 -11.55 5.65
C PHE A 77 2.54 -12.54 4.57
N THR A 78 2.55 -12.11 3.32
CA THR A 78 2.22 -12.92 2.15
C THR A 78 3.41 -12.97 1.19
N ILE A 79 3.79 -14.17 0.79
CA ILE A 79 4.81 -14.44 -0.22
C ILE A 79 4.13 -15.05 -1.43
N VAL A 80 4.35 -14.47 -2.61
CA VAL A 80 3.90 -15.02 -3.88
C VAL A 80 5.11 -15.56 -4.64
N LEU A 81 5.15 -16.88 -4.84
CA LEU A 81 6.14 -17.53 -5.70
C LEU A 81 5.64 -17.43 -7.15
N TYR A 82 6.18 -16.47 -7.88
CA TYR A 82 5.71 -16.15 -9.21
C TYR A 82 6.49 -16.92 -10.27
N ASN A 83 5.81 -17.84 -10.95
CA ASN A 83 6.35 -18.70 -11.99
C ASN A 83 5.92 -18.29 -13.41
N GLY A 84 5.24 -17.14 -13.57
CA GLY A 84 4.74 -16.67 -14.87
C GLY A 84 3.30 -17.04 -15.18
N TYR A 85 2.65 -17.85 -14.34
CA TYR A 85 1.26 -18.24 -14.52
C TYR A 85 0.30 -17.46 -13.62
N ALA A 86 -0.85 -17.06 -14.17
CA ALA A 86 -1.92 -16.39 -13.43
C ALA A 86 -2.79 -17.34 -12.59
N GLY A 87 -2.66 -18.66 -12.77
CA GLY A 87 -3.51 -19.67 -12.15
C GLY A 87 -4.76 -19.99 -12.97
N TRP A 88 -5.53 -20.98 -12.51
CA TRP A 88 -6.80 -21.36 -13.14
C TRP A 88 -7.83 -20.25 -12.99
N ALA A 89 -8.74 -20.13 -13.97
CA ALA A 89 -9.90 -19.25 -13.93
C ALA A 89 -11.12 -20.00 -14.50
N PRO A 90 -12.35 -19.75 -14.00
CA PRO A 90 -13.56 -20.23 -14.62
C PRO A 90 -13.73 -19.70 -16.07
N PRO A 91 -14.53 -20.38 -16.92
CA PRO A 91 -14.87 -19.86 -18.24
C PRO A 91 -15.41 -18.42 -18.18
N ALA A 92 -15.00 -17.58 -19.13
CA ALA A 92 -15.31 -16.14 -19.22
C ALA A 92 -14.70 -15.24 -18.12
N ILE A 93 -13.90 -15.78 -17.19
CA ILE A 93 -13.13 -14.98 -16.23
C ILE A 93 -11.69 -14.81 -16.72
N GLU A 94 -11.26 -13.57 -16.87
CA GLU A 94 -9.93 -13.21 -17.40
C GLU A 94 -8.85 -13.05 -16.30
N VAL A 95 -9.19 -13.31 -15.04
CA VAL A 95 -8.26 -13.22 -13.90
C VAL A 95 -8.09 -14.60 -13.29
N GLY A 96 -6.86 -15.10 -13.32
CA GLY A 96 -6.52 -16.37 -12.65
C GLY A 96 -6.44 -16.22 -11.14
N ILE A 97 -6.64 -17.33 -10.42
CA ILE A 97 -6.67 -17.33 -8.95
C ILE A 97 -5.39 -16.75 -8.33
N CYS A 98 -4.20 -17.05 -8.86
CA CYS A 98 -2.94 -16.51 -8.30
C CYS A 98 -2.85 -14.99 -8.48
N HIS A 99 -3.39 -14.45 -9.58
CA HIS A 99 -3.47 -13.00 -9.78
C HIS A 99 -4.44 -12.38 -8.76
N ALA A 100 -5.62 -12.96 -8.58
CA ALA A 100 -6.61 -12.47 -7.61
C ALA A 100 -6.09 -12.52 -6.15
N GLU A 101 -5.40 -13.60 -5.76
CA GLU A 101 -4.75 -13.71 -4.45
C GLU A 101 -3.72 -12.60 -4.24
N MET A 102 -2.90 -12.31 -5.25
CA MET A 102 -1.92 -11.23 -5.21
C MET A 102 -2.57 -9.85 -5.09
N GLU A 103 -3.61 -9.57 -5.88
CA GLU A 103 -4.36 -8.32 -5.81
C GLU A 103 -4.97 -8.13 -4.41
N GLN A 104 -5.58 -9.17 -3.85
CA GLN A 104 -6.14 -9.13 -2.50
C GLN A 104 -5.05 -8.89 -1.44
N ALA A 105 -3.92 -9.56 -1.54
CA ALA A 105 -2.79 -9.38 -0.62
C ALA A 105 -2.25 -7.94 -0.67
N LEU A 106 -2.16 -7.35 -1.86
CA LEU A 106 -1.76 -5.95 -2.03
C LEU A 106 -2.81 -4.97 -1.51
N ALA A 107 -4.10 -5.25 -1.69
CA ALA A 107 -5.19 -4.44 -1.19
C ALA A 107 -5.25 -4.42 0.34
N VAL A 108 -4.88 -5.54 1.00
CA VAL A 108 -4.75 -5.59 2.47
C VAL A 108 -3.56 -4.76 2.92
N SER A 109 -2.37 -5.00 2.37
CA SER A 109 -1.21 -4.14 2.59
C SER A 109 -0.08 -4.43 1.59
N GLN A 110 0.28 -3.41 0.82
CA GLN A 110 1.44 -3.45 -0.07
C GLN A 110 2.76 -3.74 0.64
N ASN A 111 2.85 -3.43 1.95
CA ASN A 111 4.05 -3.60 2.77
C ASN A 111 4.12 -4.98 3.45
N LYS A 112 3.03 -5.75 3.40
CA LYS A 112 2.96 -7.14 3.91
C LYS A 112 3.11 -8.19 2.80
N THR A 113 3.32 -7.77 1.56
CA THR A 113 3.29 -8.67 0.41
C THR A 113 4.59 -8.58 -0.37
N ALA A 114 5.23 -9.73 -0.60
CA ALA A 114 6.42 -9.84 -1.43
C ALA A 114 6.21 -10.84 -2.56
N VAL A 115 6.75 -10.51 -3.73
CA VAL A 115 6.86 -11.44 -4.85
C VAL A 115 8.29 -11.96 -4.89
N ILE A 116 8.42 -13.27 -5.00
CA ILE A 116 9.67 -13.97 -5.28
C ILE A 116 9.57 -14.50 -6.71
N ASP A 117 10.44 -13.99 -7.58
CA ASP A 117 10.41 -14.32 -8.99
C ASP A 117 11.20 -15.61 -9.25
N ILE A 118 10.49 -16.64 -9.69
CA ILE A 118 11.03 -17.95 -10.04
C ILE A 118 10.77 -18.32 -11.50
N ARG A 119 10.37 -17.35 -12.34
CA ARG A 119 10.06 -17.57 -13.76
C ARG A 119 11.18 -18.24 -14.54
N GLU A 120 12.44 -17.93 -14.23
CA GLU A 120 13.61 -18.54 -14.89
C GLU A 120 13.61 -20.07 -14.78
N PHE A 121 12.98 -20.60 -13.73
CA PHE A 121 12.91 -22.02 -13.44
C PHE A 121 11.55 -22.63 -13.82
N ALA A 122 10.67 -21.89 -14.48
CA ALA A 122 9.35 -22.38 -14.86
C ALA A 122 9.16 -22.31 -16.37
N LEU A 123 8.74 -23.43 -16.97
CA LEU A 123 8.44 -23.49 -18.39
C LEU A 123 6.97 -23.12 -18.63
N VAL A 124 6.72 -21.84 -18.92
CA VAL A 124 5.38 -21.35 -19.27
C VAL A 124 5.05 -21.73 -20.73
N ASN A 125 4.45 -22.91 -20.92
CA ASN A 125 4.11 -23.45 -22.24
C ASN A 125 2.60 -23.52 -22.46
N SER A 126 1.89 -22.42 -22.16
CA SER A 126 0.43 -22.36 -22.40
C SER A 126 0.14 -22.37 -23.90
N VAL A 127 -0.72 -23.27 -24.35
CA VAL A 127 -1.21 -23.30 -25.75
C VAL A 127 -2.64 -22.75 -25.88
N GLU A 128 -3.33 -22.55 -24.76
CA GLU A 128 -4.67 -21.97 -24.72
C GLU A 128 -4.58 -20.44 -24.79
N ALA A 129 -5.24 -19.82 -25.77
CA ALA A 129 -5.19 -18.37 -26.00
C ALA A 129 -5.65 -17.57 -24.78
N ASP A 130 -6.68 -18.03 -24.07
CA ASP A 130 -7.19 -17.36 -22.88
C ASP A 130 -6.18 -17.42 -21.74
N GLU A 131 -5.53 -18.57 -21.51
CA GLU A 131 -4.47 -18.70 -20.50
C GLU A 131 -3.26 -17.80 -20.81
N ILE A 132 -2.84 -17.73 -22.06
CA ILE A 132 -1.77 -16.82 -22.50
C ILE A 132 -2.13 -15.37 -22.17
N LYS A 133 -3.36 -14.95 -22.47
CA LYS A 133 -3.85 -13.60 -22.17
C LYS A 133 -3.85 -13.33 -20.66
N ARG A 134 -4.32 -14.29 -19.85
CA ARG A 134 -4.34 -14.18 -18.38
C ARG A 134 -2.93 -14.06 -17.79
N ASN A 135 -2.00 -14.90 -18.24
CA ASN A 135 -0.60 -14.89 -17.78
C ASN A 135 0.05 -13.54 -18.11
N LYS A 136 -0.15 -13.03 -19.33
CA LYS A 136 0.38 -11.74 -19.75
C LYS A 136 -0.20 -10.58 -18.93
N ALA A 137 -1.51 -10.60 -18.66
CA ALA A 137 -2.15 -9.58 -17.84
C ALA A 137 -1.60 -9.58 -16.39
N PHE A 138 -1.30 -10.75 -15.83
CA PHE A 138 -0.69 -10.84 -14.50
C PHE A 138 0.76 -10.34 -14.49
N GLU A 139 1.55 -10.68 -15.51
CA GLU A 139 2.90 -10.15 -15.66
C GLU A 139 2.91 -8.62 -15.77
N ASP A 140 2.04 -8.06 -16.62
CA ASP A 140 1.92 -6.61 -16.81
C ASP A 140 1.50 -5.90 -15.52
N TYR A 141 0.61 -6.53 -14.75
CA TYR A 141 0.22 -6.04 -13.42
C TYR A 141 1.41 -6.00 -12.45
N LEU A 142 2.21 -7.06 -12.37
CA LEU A 142 3.39 -7.11 -11.51
C LEU A 142 4.50 -6.14 -11.93
N LEU A 143 4.70 -5.96 -13.24
CA LEU A 143 5.63 -4.98 -13.81
C LEU A 143 5.21 -3.56 -13.43
N LYS A 144 3.92 -3.23 -13.62
CA LYS A 144 3.36 -1.91 -13.27
C LYS A 144 3.50 -1.61 -11.77
N MET A 145 3.41 -2.62 -10.92
CA MET A 145 3.56 -2.47 -9.47
C MET A 145 5.03 -2.50 -9.00
N ASN A 146 6.00 -2.63 -9.92
CA ASN A 146 7.44 -2.76 -9.66
C ASN A 146 7.79 -3.84 -8.61
N ARG A 147 7.22 -5.06 -8.76
CA ARG A 147 7.31 -6.11 -7.71
C ARG A 147 8.39 -7.17 -7.92
N PHE A 148 9.20 -7.08 -8.97
CA PHE A 148 10.27 -8.04 -9.28
C PHE A 148 11.57 -7.85 -8.47
N GLY A 149 11.46 -7.41 -7.20
CA GLY A 149 12.62 -7.07 -6.36
C GLY A 149 13.36 -8.27 -5.77
N ASN A 150 12.83 -9.50 -5.88
CA ASN A 150 13.38 -10.71 -5.24
C ASN A 150 13.50 -11.89 -6.21
N PRO A 151 14.35 -11.81 -7.25
CA PRO A 151 14.60 -12.95 -8.12
C PRO A 151 15.42 -14.02 -7.40
N VAL A 152 15.01 -15.28 -7.53
CA VAL A 152 15.87 -16.42 -7.14
C VAL A 152 17.00 -16.54 -8.16
N LYS A 153 18.24 -16.64 -7.69
CA LYS A 153 19.42 -16.79 -8.54
C LYS A 153 20.26 -17.94 -8.04
N LEU A 154 20.54 -18.91 -8.91
CA LEU A 154 21.48 -19.99 -8.60
C LEU A 154 22.92 -19.48 -8.67
N MET A 155 23.75 -19.87 -7.72
CA MET A 155 25.19 -19.64 -7.80
C MET A 155 25.81 -20.41 -8.98
N ALA A 156 26.96 -19.93 -9.46
CA ALA A 156 27.68 -20.62 -10.53
C ALA A 156 28.05 -22.05 -10.10
N GLY A 157 27.60 -23.05 -10.88
CA GLY A 157 27.81 -24.47 -10.57
C GLY A 157 26.65 -25.14 -9.83
N HIS A 158 25.69 -24.37 -9.30
CA HIS A 158 24.43 -24.90 -8.76
C HIS A 158 23.46 -25.15 -9.91
N ARG A 159 23.06 -26.42 -10.07
CA ARG A 159 22.38 -26.94 -11.27
C ARG A 159 21.39 -28.07 -10.91
N SER A 160 21.05 -28.22 -9.63
CA SER A 160 20.13 -29.27 -9.16
C SER A 160 18.87 -28.68 -8.51
N SER A 161 17.82 -29.50 -8.41
CA SER A 161 16.59 -29.14 -7.69
C SER A 161 16.87 -28.81 -6.22
N ALA A 162 17.81 -29.51 -5.58
CA ALA A 162 18.19 -29.24 -4.19
C ALA A 162 18.85 -27.87 -4.04
N ASP A 163 19.69 -27.46 -5.00
CA ASP A 163 20.29 -26.13 -4.99
C ASP A 163 19.22 -25.04 -5.14
N PHE A 164 18.24 -25.26 -6.03
CA PHE A 164 17.11 -24.35 -6.18
C PHE A 164 16.28 -24.23 -4.90
N GLU A 165 15.96 -25.35 -4.25
CA GLU A 165 15.24 -25.34 -2.97
C GLU A 165 15.98 -24.55 -1.89
N GLU A 166 17.31 -24.70 -1.81
CA GLU A 166 18.13 -23.94 -0.87
C GLU A 166 18.15 -22.45 -1.21
N GLU A 167 18.39 -22.07 -2.46
CA GLU A 167 18.42 -20.66 -2.87
C GLU A 167 17.06 -19.97 -2.72
N LEU A 168 15.97 -20.69 -3.03
CA LEU A 168 14.61 -20.23 -2.79
C LEU A 168 14.39 -19.98 -1.30
N TYR A 169 14.82 -20.91 -0.45
CA TYR A 169 14.73 -20.76 1.01
C TYR A 169 15.48 -19.53 1.50
N GLN A 170 16.72 -19.33 1.06
CA GLN A 170 17.53 -18.16 1.43
C GLN A 170 16.92 -16.85 0.92
N THR A 171 16.33 -16.87 -0.28
CA THR A 171 15.61 -15.70 -0.84
C THR A 171 14.37 -15.37 -0.01
N VAL A 172 13.63 -16.38 0.46
CA VAL A 172 12.49 -16.21 1.36
C VAL A 172 12.95 -15.63 2.71
N LEU A 173 13.97 -16.22 3.33
CA LEU A 173 14.49 -15.75 4.62
C LEU A 173 15.03 -14.33 4.56
N SER A 174 15.78 -13.97 3.51
CA SER A 174 16.30 -12.62 3.33
C SER A 174 15.17 -11.61 3.11
N THR A 175 14.11 -12.00 2.38
CA THR A 175 12.90 -11.19 2.19
C THR A 175 12.18 -10.93 3.52
N LEU A 176 11.97 -11.97 4.34
CA LEU A 176 11.40 -11.86 5.68
C LEU A 176 12.25 -11.02 6.62
N SER A 177 13.58 -11.22 6.58
CA SER A 177 14.53 -10.45 7.41
C SER A 177 14.50 -8.97 7.09
N ARG A 178 14.48 -8.61 5.80
CA ARG A 178 14.34 -7.20 5.37
C ARG A 178 12.97 -6.63 5.76
N HIS A 179 11.91 -7.43 5.68
CA HIS A 179 10.59 -7.01 6.18
C HIS A 179 10.63 -6.72 7.68
N PHE A 180 11.19 -7.62 8.49
CA PHE A 180 11.36 -7.39 9.93
C PHE A 180 12.22 -6.17 10.23
N GLU A 181 13.36 -6.01 9.57
CA GLU A 181 14.23 -4.84 9.74
C GLU A 181 13.48 -3.55 9.44
N THR A 182 12.75 -3.50 8.32
CA THR A 182 11.96 -2.34 7.90
C THR A 182 10.86 -2.05 8.93
N ARG A 183 10.14 -3.10 9.38
CA ARG A 183 9.08 -2.96 10.38
C ARG A 183 9.61 -2.56 11.74
N ILE A 184 10.78 -3.03 12.17
CA ILE A 184 11.44 -2.61 13.40
C ILE A 184 11.87 -1.15 13.29
N LYS A 185 12.47 -0.73 12.17
CA LYS A 185 12.83 0.68 11.93
C LYS A 185 11.61 1.59 11.98
N LEU A 186 10.56 1.24 11.23
CA LEU A 186 9.29 1.96 11.24
C LEU A 186 8.67 1.95 12.64
N SER A 187 8.58 0.78 13.28
CA SER A 187 8.03 0.65 14.64
C SER A 187 8.80 1.49 15.64
N ASN A 188 10.13 1.53 15.61
CA ASN A 188 10.92 2.36 16.51
C ASN A 188 10.71 3.85 16.25
N GLN A 189 10.60 4.25 14.99
CA GLN A 189 10.20 5.62 14.62
C GLN A 189 8.79 5.93 15.14
N TYR A 190 7.81 5.06 14.92
CA TYR A 190 6.45 5.23 15.43
C TYR A 190 6.36 5.18 16.95
N PHE A 191 7.03 4.27 17.65
CA PHE A 191 7.02 4.17 19.12
C PHE A 191 7.65 5.38 19.78
N SER A 192 8.73 5.93 19.20
CA SER A 192 9.32 7.17 19.69
C SER A 192 8.33 8.34 19.62
N VAL A 193 7.40 8.30 18.65
CA VAL A 193 6.43 9.36 18.35
C VAL A 193 5.06 9.13 19.04
N GLU A 194 4.56 7.90 19.11
CA GLU A 194 3.28 7.51 19.72
C GLU A 194 3.37 7.32 21.24
N SER A 195 4.58 7.20 21.81
CA SER A 195 4.73 7.14 23.27
C SER A 195 4.04 8.36 23.90
N ASN A 196 3.32 8.14 25.02
CA ASN A 196 2.87 9.22 25.91
C ASN A 196 4.08 9.84 26.63
N ASN A 197 5.13 10.17 25.88
CA ASN A 197 6.24 10.96 26.36
C ASN A 197 5.71 12.36 26.74
N LYS A 198 6.53 13.10 27.50
CA LYS A 198 6.16 14.42 28.01
C LYS A 198 5.65 15.35 26.89
N VAL A 199 6.25 15.27 25.69
CA VAL A 199 5.86 16.07 24.52
C VAL A 199 4.45 15.73 24.04
N SER A 200 4.12 14.46 23.83
CA SER A 200 2.77 14.02 23.42
C SER A 200 1.70 14.37 24.47
N LEU A 201 2.03 14.26 25.76
CA LEU A 201 1.15 14.69 26.85
C LEU A 201 0.95 16.21 26.86
N ASP A 202 1.99 16.99 26.59
CA ASP A 202 1.90 18.45 26.53
C ASP A 202 1.04 18.89 25.34
N TRP A 203 1.13 18.22 24.20
CA TRP A 203 0.24 18.44 23.05
C TRP A 203 -1.23 18.08 23.34
N LYS A 204 -1.47 17.01 24.11
CA LYS A 204 -2.83 16.67 24.57
C LYS A 204 -3.43 17.74 25.51
N LYS A 205 -2.61 18.43 26.30
CA LYS A 205 -3.06 19.52 27.19
C LYS A 205 -3.42 20.81 26.43
N LEU A 206 -2.92 20.98 25.20
CA LEU A 206 -3.24 22.15 24.38
C LEU A 206 -4.75 22.23 24.10
N LYS A 207 -5.28 23.45 24.06
CA LYS A 207 -6.63 23.73 23.56
C LYS A 207 -6.68 23.52 22.04
N TYR A 208 -7.87 23.35 21.48
CA TYR A 208 -8.04 23.14 20.04
C TYR A 208 -7.42 24.25 19.19
N SER A 209 -7.55 25.52 19.59
CA SER A 209 -6.92 26.66 18.93
C SER A 209 -5.40 26.59 18.90
N ASP A 210 -4.79 26.08 19.97
CA ASP A 210 -3.34 26.01 20.09
C ASP A 210 -2.78 24.84 19.28
N ARG A 211 -3.50 23.70 19.28
CA ARG A 211 -3.19 22.56 18.41
C ARG A 211 -3.32 22.91 16.94
N ASP A 212 -4.40 23.59 16.54
CA ASP A 212 -4.60 24.06 15.16
C ASP A 212 -3.42 24.91 14.69
N LYS A 213 -3.05 25.94 15.47
CA LYS A 213 -1.89 26.80 15.17
C LYS A 213 -0.59 26.01 15.08
N ALA A 214 -0.36 25.06 15.99
CA ALA A 214 0.85 24.26 16.00
C ALA A 214 0.95 23.36 14.75
N ILE A 215 -0.11 22.61 14.45
CA ILE A 215 -0.19 21.70 13.30
C ILE A 215 -0.03 22.48 11.99
N THR A 216 -0.83 23.54 11.79
CA THR A 216 -0.80 24.32 10.55
C THR A 216 0.54 25.01 10.35
N ARG A 217 1.18 25.54 11.39
CA ARG A 217 2.52 26.15 11.31
C ARG A 217 3.57 25.15 10.80
N ILE A 218 3.60 23.96 11.37
CA ILE A 218 4.59 22.92 11.00
C ILE A 218 4.33 22.43 9.58
N LEU A 219 3.07 22.13 9.26
CA LEU A 219 2.70 21.69 7.90
C LEU A 219 3.01 22.75 6.85
N LYS A 220 2.69 24.03 7.10
CA LYS A 220 3.06 25.13 6.19
C LYS A 220 4.56 25.14 5.93
N LYS A 221 5.39 25.05 6.97
CA LYS A 221 6.86 25.00 6.83
C LYS A 221 7.31 23.81 5.97
N LEU A 222 6.79 22.62 6.23
CA LEU A 222 7.13 21.40 5.48
C LEU A 222 6.76 21.49 4.00
N ILE A 223 5.53 21.95 3.74
CA ILE A 223 4.98 22.06 2.40
C ILE A 223 5.66 23.16 1.59
N SER A 224 6.02 24.28 2.23
CA SER A 224 6.79 25.36 1.59
C SER A 224 8.21 24.92 1.23
N ASN A 225 8.83 24.05 2.04
CA ASN A 225 10.16 23.51 1.78
C ASN A 225 10.16 22.29 0.85
N SER A 226 8.98 21.79 0.46
CA SER A 226 8.87 20.63 -0.41
C SER A 226 9.26 20.97 -1.84
N VAL A 227 10.18 20.19 -2.40
CA VAL A 227 10.58 20.28 -3.82
C VAL A 227 9.50 19.78 -4.79
N TYR A 228 8.50 19.05 -4.28
CA TYR A 228 7.44 18.45 -5.09
C TYR A 228 6.34 19.44 -5.48
N PHE A 229 6.24 20.60 -4.83
CA PHE A 229 5.09 21.50 -5.06
C PHE A 229 5.48 22.98 -5.24
N PRO A 230 6.52 23.33 -6.01
CA PRO A 230 7.05 24.70 -6.06
C PRO A 230 5.98 25.72 -6.49
N ASP A 231 5.24 25.43 -7.55
CA ASP A 231 4.27 26.35 -8.18
C ASP A 231 2.80 25.99 -7.89
N VAL A 232 2.56 25.23 -6.82
CA VAL A 232 1.20 24.82 -6.42
C VAL A 232 0.68 25.71 -5.29
N THR A 233 -0.59 26.12 -5.37
CA THR A 233 -1.36 26.70 -4.25
C THR A 233 -1.68 25.61 -3.24
N ARG A 234 -1.16 25.76 -2.02
CA ARG A 234 -1.11 24.71 -0.99
C ARG A 234 -1.76 25.18 0.31
N PRO A 235 -3.09 25.35 0.36
CA PRO A 235 -3.76 25.79 1.57
C PRO A 235 -3.68 24.69 2.65
N VAL A 236 -3.38 25.11 3.89
CA VAL A 236 -3.12 24.21 5.02
C VAL A 236 -4.13 24.46 6.12
N PHE A 237 -4.73 23.37 6.61
CA PHE A 237 -5.74 23.34 7.66
C PHE A 237 -5.39 22.31 8.72
N SER A 238 -6.09 22.35 9.84
CA SER A 238 -5.99 21.34 10.88
C SER A 238 -7.37 20.93 11.38
N ILE A 239 -7.44 19.67 11.81
CA ILE A 239 -8.50 19.14 12.67
C ILE A 239 -7.81 18.80 13.99
N PRO A 240 -7.99 19.61 15.06
CA PRO A 240 -7.22 19.51 16.29
C PRO A 240 -7.59 18.32 17.20
N ASP A 241 -8.42 17.39 16.71
CA ASP A 241 -8.79 16.13 17.36
C ASP A 241 -9.04 15.04 16.29
N ASN A 242 -9.70 13.95 16.66
CA ASN A 242 -10.23 12.97 15.72
C ASN A 242 -11.32 13.59 14.84
N MET A 243 -11.38 13.16 13.59
CA MET A 243 -12.35 13.66 12.61
C MET A 243 -13.81 13.34 12.98
N SER A 244 -14.06 12.46 13.96
CA SER A 244 -15.39 12.21 14.51
C SER A 244 -15.93 13.35 15.39
N ARG A 245 -15.10 14.31 15.79
CA ARG A 245 -15.51 15.46 16.62
C ARG A 245 -15.92 16.65 15.74
N GLU A 246 -17.20 17.03 15.78
CA GLU A 246 -17.73 18.15 14.98
C GLU A 246 -17.00 19.47 15.26
N ASP A 247 -16.78 19.81 16.53
CA ASP A 247 -16.09 21.05 16.93
C ASP A 247 -14.65 21.11 16.38
N ALA A 248 -13.98 19.97 16.29
CA ALA A 248 -12.64 19.89 15.70
C ALA A 248 -12.70 20.01 14.17
N LYS A 249 -13.69 19.37 13.52
CA LYS A 249 -13.89 19.49 12.07
C LYS A 249 -14.16 20.92 11.63
N ALA A 250 -14.83 21.73 12.46
CA ALA A 250 -15.13 23.11 12.15
C ALA A 250 -13.88 23.98 11.89
N PHE A 251 -12.70 23.60 12.43
CA PHE A 251 -11.43 24.29 12.16
C PHE A 251 -10.98 24.18 10.70
N ALA A 252 -11.21 23.03 10.06
CA ALA A 252 -10.95 22.84 8.64
C ALA A 252 -12.16 23.26 7.78
N GLY A 253 -13.37 23.02 8.28
CA GLY A 253 -14.62 23.28 7.56
C GLY A 253 -14.67 22.52 6.23
N ARG A 254 -15.02 23.23 5.15
CA ARG A 254 -14.94 22.76 3.76
C ARG A 254 -13.94 23.64 2.99
N PRO A 255 -12.64 23.31 3.02
CA PRO A 255 -11.58 24.16 2.49
C PRO A 255 -11.82 24.66 1.06
N PHE A 256 -12.29 23.76 0.21
CA PHE A 256 -12.46 23.99 -1.23
C PHE A 256 -13.53 25.03 -1.59
N LEU A 257 -14.39 25.43 -0.66
CA LEU A 257 -15.36 26.50 -0.90
C LEU A 257 -14.68 27.87 -1.11
N ASN A 258 -13.47 28.04 -0.58
CA ASN A 258 -12.68 29.25 -0.72
C ASN A 258 -11.73 29.22 -1.92
N ASP A 259 -11.70 28.14 -2.71
CA ASP A 259 -10.82 28.01 -3.88
C ASP A 259 -10.87 29.20 -4.84
N PRO A 260 -12.04 29.79 -5.18
CA PRO A 260 -12.07 30.94 -6.08
C PRO A 260 -11.31 32.15 -5.55
N ILE A 261 -11.20 32.29 -4.22
CA ILE A 261 -10.46 33.36 -3.54
C ILE A 261 -8.97 33.06 -3.52
N LEU A 262 -8.61 31.77 -3.44
CA LEU A 262 -7.22 31.28 -3.44
C LEU A 262 -6.60 31.21 -4.84
N TYR A 263 -7.41 31.42 -5.89
CA TYR A 263 -6.96 31.39 -7.27
C TYR A 263 -5.89 32.45 -7.53
N ASP A 264 -4.79 32.00 -8.13
CA ASP A 264 -3.65 32.82 -8.54
C ASP A 264 -3.26 32.39 -9.96
N ALA A 265 -3.32 33.31 -10.92
CA ALA A 265 -3.04 33.01 -12.32
C ALA A 265 -1.60 32.52 -12.57
N GLY A 266 -0.68 32.77 -11.62
CA GLY A 266 0.70 32.29 -11.68
C GLY A 266 0.94 30.95 -10.99
N LYS A 267 -0.10 30.29 -10.44
CA LYS A 267 0.04 29.02 -9.70
C LYS A 267 -0.98 27.98 -10.11
N THR A 268 -0.58 26.73 -9.94
CA THR A 268 -1.40 25.53 -10.16
C THR A 268 -2.14 25.15 -8.87
N GLY A 269 -3.29 24.47 -8.94
CA GLY A 269 -4.05 24.00 -7.78
C GLY A 269 -5.26 24.86 -7.42
N PRO A 270 -5.90 24.61 -6.26
CA PRO A 270 -5.25 24.20 -5.00
C PRO A 270 -5.20 22.70 -4.67
N ILE A 271 -4.18 22.32 -3.87
CA ILE A 271 -4.09 21.03 -3.18
C ILE A 271 -4.16 21.28 -1.68
N HIS A 272 -5.25 20.83 -1.05
CA HIS A 272 -5.50 21.10 0.37
C HIS A 272 -4.78 20.09 1.26
N PHE A 273 -3.98 20.57 2.21
CA PHE A 273 -3.37 19.73 3.23
C PHE A 273 -4.07 19.93 4.56
N VAL A 274 -4.51 18.84 5.18
CA VAL A 274 -5.22 18.84 6.45
C VAL A 274 -4.48 17.95 7.43
N GLY A 275 -3.91 18.55 8.48
CA GLY A 275 -3.33 17.80 9.59
C GLY A 275 -4.40 17.40 10.59
N VAL A 276 -4.58 16.11 10.83
CA VAL A 276 -5.56 15.58 11.79
C VAL A 276 -4.81 15.08 13.01
N PHE A 277 -5.07 15.67 14.18
CA PHE A 277 -4.43 15.26 15.44
C PHE A 277 -4.72 13.79 15.77
N GLY A 278 -5.96 13.37 15.56
CA GLY A 278 -6.43 12.00 15.74
C GLY A 278 -6.41 11.19 14.45
N THR A 279 -7.44 10.36 14.24
CA THR A 279 -7.62 9.58 13.01
C THR A 279 -8.78 10.12 12.16
N ALA A 280 -8.84 9.63 10.92
CA ALA A 280 -9.91 9.87 9.96
C ALA A 280 -10.25 8.57 9.23
N THR A 281 -11.49 8.42 8.79
CA THR A 281 -12.00 7.29 8.01
C THR A 281 -12.45 7.74 6.63
N GLU A 282 -12.56 6.82 5.67
CA GLU A 282 -13.04 7.16 4.32
C GLU A 282 -14.40 7.86 4.32
N THR A 283 -15.35 7.36 5.12
CA THR A 283 -16.68 7.97 5.24
C THR A 283 -16.60 9.41 5.74
N GLN A 284 -15.73 9.68 6.71
CA GLN A 284 -15.58 11.03 7.26
C GLN A 284 -15.00 12.00 6.25
N VAL A 285 -13.98 11.60 5.47
CA VAL A 285 -13.38 12.48 4.45
C VAL A 285 -14.31 12.69 3.26
N LYS A 286 -15.05 11.66 2.82
CA LYS A 286 -16.10 11.79 1.79
C LYS A 286 -17.16 12.81 2.21
N ASN A 287 -17.56 12.81 3.48
CA ASN A 287 -18.56 13.75 4.01
C ASN A 287 -18.11 15.22 3.99
N VAL A 288 -16.80 15.49 3.97
CA VAL A 288 -16.27 16.86 3.87
C VAL A 288 -16.46 17.42 2.46
N ILE A 289 -16.17 16.60 1.44
CA ILE A 289 -16.28 17.01 0.03
C ILE A 289 -17.74 16.95 -0.44
N GLY A 290 -18.47 15.92 -0.05
CA GLY A 290 -19.80 15.58 -0.55
C GLY A 290 -19.80 14.22 -1.24
N TYR A 291 -20.97 13.58 -1.34
CA TYR A 291 -21.14 12.21 -1.87
C TYR A 291 -21.14 12.11 -3.41
N THR A 292 -20.68 13.13 -4.13
CA THR A 292 -20.43 13.03 -5.58
C THR A 292 -19.20 12.14 -5.83
N ASP A 293 -18.88 11.83 -7.09
CA ASP A 293 -17.82 10.89 -7.52
C ASP A 293 -16.44 11.17 -6.91
N VAL A 294 -16.26 10.74 -5.66
CA VAL A 294 -15.09 10.99 -4.82
C VAL A 294 -14.31 9.70 -4.66
N SER A 295 -13.06 9.74 -5.10
CA SER A 295 -12.09 8.67 -4.92
C SER A 295 -11.28 8.93 -3.65
N VAL A 296 -11.03 7.85 -2.90
CA VAL A 296 -10.25 7.89 -1.65
C VAL A 296 -9.15 6.85 -1.74
N VAL A 297 -7.94 7.22 -1.35
CA VAL A 297 -6.81 6.31 -1.13
C VAL A 297 -6.43 6.38 0.34
N VAL A 298 -6.37 5.20 0.97
CA VAL A 298 -5.89 5.04 2.35
C VAL A 298 -4.45 4.53 2.30
N SER A 299 -3.58 5.15 3.10
CA SER A 299 -2.16 4.80 3.19
C SER A 299 -1.60 5.14 4.57
N ASP A 300 -0.34 4.83 4.84
CA ASP A 300 0.28 4.96 6.17
C ASP A 300 0.28 6.42 6.70
N PHE A 301 0.32 7.41 5.80
CA PHE A 301 0.23 8.82 6.17
C PHE A 301 -1.18 9.26 6.60
N GLY A 302 -2.22 8.54 6.20
CA GLY A 302 -3.62 8.93 6.35
C GLY A 302 -4.43 8.68 5.07
N LEU A 303 -5.03 9.73 4.51
CA LEU A 303 -5.92 9.62 3.35
C LEU A 303 -5.63 10.68 2.30
N TYR A 304 -5.66 10.31 1.02
CA TYR A 304 -5.71 11.24 -0.10
C TYR A 304 -7.06 11.10 -0.81
N VAL A 305 -7.67 12.21 -1.15
CA VAL A 305 -9.03 12.27 -1.66
C VAL A 305 -9.13 13.25 -2.81
N TRP A 306 -9.86 12.88 -3.86
CA TRP A 306 -10.22 13.82 -4.91
C TRP A 306 -11.63 13.57 -5.47
N GLU A 307 -12.25 14.64 -5.97
CA GLU A 307 -13.51 14.58 -6.70
C GLU A 307 -13.24 14.66 -8.21
N GLN A 308 -13.93 13.83 -8.99
CA GLN A 308 -13.57 13.58 -10.40
C GLN A 308 -13.97 14.71 -11.36
N THR A 309 -15.04 15.45 -11.07
CA THR A 309 -15.62 16.46 -11.98
C THR A 309 -14.94 17.82 -11.83
N THR A 310 -14.80 18.26 -10.60
CA THR A 310 -14.32 19.59 -10.22
C THR A 310 -12.84 19.58 -9.84
N HIS A 311 -12.23 18.39 -9.77
CA HIS A 311 -10.83 18.16 -9.44
C HIS A 311 -10.40 18.76 -8.09
N ILE A 312 -11.32 18.83 -7.13
CA ILE A 312 -11.00 19.19 -5.75
C ILE A 312 -10.12 18.09 -5.16
N GLN A 313 -8.99 18.47 -4.54
CA GLN A 313 -8.03 17.54 -3.95
C GLN A 313 -7.76 17.87 -2.48
N MET A 314 -7.71 16.84 -1.63
CA MET A 314 -7.41 16.96 -0.20
C MET A 314 -6.51 15.82 0.29
N VAL A 315 -5.47 16.16 1.05
CA VAL A 315 -4.56 15.24 1.73
C VAL A 315 -4.78 15.36 3.23
N PHE A 316 -5.24 14.29 3.88
CA PHE A 316 -5.44 14.19 5.32
C PHE A 316 -4.27 13.43 5.94
N LEU A 317 -3.36 14.15 6.58
CA LEU A 317 -2.26 13.57 7.36
C LEU A 317 -2.78 13.25 8.75
N THR A 318 -2.87 11.97 9.11
CA THR A 318 -3.49 11.54 10.38
C THR A 318 -2.45 11.33 11.47
N LYS A 319 -2.89 11.30 12.74
CA LYS A 319 -2.05 11.10 13.93
C LYS A 319 -1.00 12.21 14.13
N CYS A 320 -1.31 13.45 13.76
CA CYS A 320 -0.46 14.63 13.96
C CYS A 320 -0.38 15.07 15.44
N ARG A 321 0.18 14.21 16.31
CA ARG A 321 0.17 14.39 17.77
C ARG A 321 1.38 15.14 18.32
N THR A 322 2.46 15.23 17.55
CA THR A 322 3.69 15.99 17.86
C THR A 322 4.27 16.57 16.58
N GLU A 323 5.31 17.39 16.70
CA GLU A 323 6.04 17.90 15.54
C GLU A 323 6.67 16.77 14.72
N GLU A 324 7.29 15.80 15.38
CA GLU A 324 7.91 14.62 14.74
C GLU A 324 6.86 13.79 14.02
N ALA A 325 5.68 13.60 14.61
CA ALA A 325 4.56 12.91 13.95
C ALA A 325 4.18 13.59 12.64
N ILE A 326 4.06 14.92 12.65
CA ILE A 326 3.71 15.69 11.45
C ILE A 326 4.78 15.54 10.36
N ASN A 327 6.06 15.61 10.73
CA ASN A 327 7.18 15.39 9.81
C ASN A 327 7.14 14.00 9.18
N MET A 328 6.91 12.96 10.00
CA MET A 328 6.84 11.57 9.54
C MET A 328 5.68 11.33 8.57
N GLN A 329 4.50 11.86 8.86
CA GLN A 329 3.34 11.68 7.98
C GLN A 329 3.50 12.42 6.65
N PHE A 330 4.13 13.60 6.68
CA PHE A 330 4.46 14.29 5.44
C PHE A 330 5.53 13.53 4.61
N LEU A 331 6.53 12.95 5.27
CA LEU A 331 7.52 12.09 4.61
C LEU A 331 6.87 10.84 4.00
N ALA A 332 5.98 10.17 4.75
CA ALA A 332 5.24 9.01 4.26
C ALA A 332 4.36 9.35 3.05
N PHE A 333 3.72 10.53 3.05
CA PHE A 333 2.99 11.03 1.88
C PHE A 333 3.89 11.25 0.67
N ASN A 334 5.05 11.91 0.85
CA ASN A 334 6.00 12.14 -0.25
C ASN A 334 6.57 10.82 -0.81
N ASN A 335 6.86 9.85 0.05
CA ASN A 335 7.30 8.54 -0.40
C ASN A 335 6.19 7.83 -1.17
N TRP A 336 4.94 7.92 -0.70
CA TRP A 336 3.80 7.32 -1.36
C TRP A 336 3.61 7.87 -2.78
N ILE A 337 3.51 9.20 -2.97
CA ILE A 337 3.27 9.81 -4.31
C ILE A 337 4.33 9.43 -5.34
N ILE A 338 5.58 9.19 -4.91
CA ILE A 338 6.67 8.73 -5.80
C ILE A 338 6.55 7.23 -6.06
N SER A 339 6.43 6.42 -5.01
CA SER A 339 6.38 4.96 -5.14
C SER A 339 5.15 4.45 -5.89
N SER A 340 4.05 5.21 -5.86
CA SER A 340 2.80 4.86 -6.56
C SER A 340 2.64 5.57 -7.91
N GLU A 341 3.65 6.32 -8.37
CA GLU A 341 3.61 7.14 -9.59
C GLU A 341 2.43 8.14 -9.63
N GLU A 342 1.90 8.53 -8.47
CA GLU A 342 0.69 9.37 -8.37
C GLU A 342 0.99 10.86 -8.42
N TYR A 343 2.27 11.23 -8.29
CA TYR A 343 2.73 12.61 -8.35
C TYR A 343 2.24 13.36 -9.59
N GLU A 344 2.41 12.78 -10.78
CA GLU A 344 2.00 13.38 -12.05
C GLU A 344 0.47 13.55 -12.14
N ASN A 345 -0.29 12.56 -11.65
CA ASN A 345 -1.75 12.65 -11.65
C ASN A 345 -2.25 13.73 -10.70
N LEU A 346 -1.61 13.87 -9.54
CA LEU A 346 -1.91 14.92 -8.56
C LEU A 346 -1.67 16.32 -9.14
N LEU A 347 -0.60 16.51 -9.92
CA LEU A 347 -0.34 17.77 -10.63
C LEU A 347 -1.36 18.01 -11.75
N LYS A 348 -1.66 17.02 -12.59
CA LYS A 348 -2.69 17.15 -13.66
C LYS A 348 -4.05 17.55 -13.10
N ARG A 349 -4.47 16.96 -11.98
CA ARG A 349 -5.72 17.36 -11.31
C ARG A 349 -5.65 18.78 -10.78
N ALA A 350 -4.48 19.21 -10.29
CA ALA A 350 -4.29 20.58 -9.81
C ALA A 350 -4.38 21.59 -10.96
N GLU A 351 -3.83 21.28 -12.13
CA GLU A 351 -3.96 22.08 -13.36
C GLU A 351 -5.42 22.16 -13.82
N ALA A 352 -6.12 21.03 -13.87
CA ALA A 352 -7.52 21.00 -14.26
C ALA A 352 -8.39 21.84 -13.30
N ARG A 353 -8.12 21.78 -11.98
CA ARG A 353 -8.77 22.64 -10.99
C ARG A 353 -8.51 24.13 -11.26
N THR A 354 -7.28 24.51 -11.59
CA THR A 354 -6.94 25.90 -11.94
C THR A 354 -7.73 26.40 -13.14
N MET A 355 -7.91 25.58 -14.18
CA MET A 355 -8.71 25.94 -15.36
C MET A 355 -10.18 26.19 -14.98
N ILE A 356 -10.75 25.34 -14.12
CA ILE A 356 -12.12 25.51 -13.61
C ILE A 356 -12.24 26.81 -12.81
N LEU A 357 -11.29 27.09 -11.92
CA LEU A 357 -11.30 28.31 -11.11
C LEU A 357 -11.14 29.58 -11.95
N ALA A 358 -10.31 29.53 -12.99
CA ALA A 358 -10.18 30.62 -13.95
C ALA A 358 -11.52 30.93 -14.64
N ALA A 359 -12.22 29.89 -15.11
CA ALA A 359 -13.54 30.04 -15.73
C ALA A 359 -14.59 30.59 -14.74
N VAL A 360 -14.61 30.08 -13.50
CA VAL A 360 -15.51 30.56 -12.44
C VAL A 360 -15.26 32.04 -12.12
N ASN A 361 -14.00 32.45 -12.01
CA ASN A 361 -13.66 33.84 -11.72
C ASN A 361 -13.94 34.77 -12.90
N ALA A 362 -13.73 34.32 -14.13
CA ALA A 362 -14.12 35.07 -15.33
C ALA A 362 -15.65 35.27 -15.38
N ALA A 363 -16.43 34.24 -15.09
CA ALA A 363 -17.89 34.33 -15.05
C ALA A 363 -18.39 35.29 -13.96
N LYS A 364 -17.77 35.27 -12.76
CA LYS A 364 -18.09 36.21 -11.68
C LYS A 364 -17.81 37.66 -12.03
N ALA A 365 -16.84 37.94 -12.91
CA ALA A 365 -16.56 39.30 -13.36
C ALA A 365 -17.59 39.85 -14.36
N LEU A 366 -18.43 38.98 -14.93
CA LEU A 366 -19.50 39.33 -15.87
C LEU A 366 -20.86 39.52 -15.18
N LEU A 367 -21.02 39.03 -13.95
CA LEU A 367 -22.20 39.19 -13.10
C LEU A 367 -22.01 40.38 -12.15
#